data_AF-A0A850F6H6-F1
#
_entry.id   AF-A0A850F6H6-F1
#
_cell.length_a   1.000
_cell.length_b   1.000
_cell.length_c   1.000
_cell.angle_alpha   90.00
_cell.angle_beta   90.00
_cell.angle_gamma   90.00
#
_symmetry.space_group_name_H-M   'P 1'
#
loop_
_entity.id
_entity.type
_entity.pdbx_description
1 polymer ?
#
loop_
_entity_poly.entity_id
_entity_poly.type
_entity_poly.pdbx_seq_one_letter_code
_entity_poly.pdbx_strand_id
1 'polypeptide(L)'
;MKLWLAGLALMVASSSTWAMNYRIVQSPSQKLDVWIDNVSGKKPAAWCGNTLALRIVTGGKKDPEALKAFMPRLGMLLARQCPAMERIDWHLEDSAGKRLADGSASQSDKWALKVEADAPPPNPETLSPPASRAQPQTFSLKSDCRVRTFWPQNGALFIPEQGDNCKKGEWLNQRGQMAGHSVAFIQGYPVAGLGEKAAINNLNISAASHERLVVSDERSPQSWMILPWSTPVNGWHSQGTVAVEISRRQAEDAAELRARLNEVRKVWSGYLPAGQSLTILLIEKLHPTLRDPAAGAYRTLK
;
A
#
# COMPACT_ATOMS: atom_id res chain seq x y z
N MET A 1 -21.07 -57.41 -38.87
CA MET A 1 -20.60 -56.45 -37.82
C MET A 1 -19.12 -56.72 -37.61
N LYS A 2 -18.17 -55.79 -37.55
CA LYS A 2 -18.03 -54.36 -37.89
C LYS A 2 -16.50 -54.17 -37.96
N LEU A 3 -16.02 -53.52 -39.02
CA LEU A 3 -14.60 -53.39 -39.38
C LEU A 3 -13.81 -52.57 -38.34
N TRP A 4 -12.59 -53.03 -38.06
CA TRP A 4 -11.55 -52.33 -37.28
C TRP A 4 -10.90 -51.25 -38.15
N LEU A 5 -10.81 -50.01 -37.66
CA LEU A 5 -9.99 -48.96 -38.26
C LEU A 5 -9.19 -48.28 -37.15
N ALA A 6 -7.87 -48.45 -37.24
CA ALA A 6 -6.87 -47.74 -36.49
C ALA A 6 -6.84 -46.26 -36.92
N GLY A 7 -6.81 -45.34 -35.94
CA GLY A 7 -6.56 -43.92 -36.16
C GLY A 7 -5.39 -43.47 -35.30
N LEU A 8 -4.23 -43.27 -35.92
CA LEU A 8 -3.05 -42.66 -35.31
C LEU A 8 -3.37 -41.21 -34.91
N ALA A 9 -3.25 -40.88 -33.63
CA ALA A 9 -3.18 -39.50 -33.17
C ALA A 9 -1.76 -38.95 -33.38
N LEU A 10 -1.61 -37.99 -34.29
CA LEU A 10 -0.42 -37.17 -34.47
C LEU A 10 -0.23 -36.27 -33.23
N MET A 11 0.72 -36.63 -32.36
CA MET A 11 1.25 -35.74 -31.33
C MET A 11 2.01 -34.59 -31.99
N VAL A 12 1.38 -33.42 -32.08
CA VAL A 12 2.08 -32.17 -32.37
C VAL A 12 2.85 -31.78 -31.11
N ALA A 13 4.16 -32.03 -31.10
CA ALA A 13 5.04 -31.51 -30.07
C ALA A 13 5.12 -29.99 -30.21
N SER A 14 4.34 -29.26 -29.41
CA SER A 14 4.52 -27.82 -29.23
C SER A 14 5.88 -27.61 -28.56
N SER A 15 6.88 -27.16 -29.30
CA SER A 15 8.13 -26.68 -28.72
C SER A 15 7.81 -25.44 -27.91
N SER A 16 7.56 -25.63 -26.61
CA SER A 16 7.62 -24.54 -25.65
C SER A 16 9.06 -24.05 -25.71
N THR A 17 9.27 -22.83 -26.20
CA THR A 17 10.52 -22.10 -26.01
C THR A 17 10.54 -21.72 -24.54
N TRP A 18 11.17 -22.55 -23.72
CA TRP A 18 11.38 -22.23 -22.31
C TRP A 18 12.34 -21.05 -22.26
N ALA A 19 11.85 -19.90 -21.81
CA ALA A 19 12.68 -18.76 -21.51
C ALA A 19 13.62 -19.17 -20.36
N MET A 20 14.92 -19.21 -20.61
CA MET A 20 15.92 -19.64 -19.63
C MET A 20 16.59 -18.42 -19.00
N ASN A 21 16.94 -18.53 -17.72
CA ASN A 21 17.81 -17.54 -17.08
C ASN A 21 19.27 -17.93 -17.34
N TYR A 22 20.01 -17.05 -18.00
CA TYR A 22 21.38 -17.29 -18.42
C TYR A 22 22.36 -16.50 -17.55
N ARG A 23 23.16 -17.21 -16.75
CA ARG A 23 24.26 -16.59 -16.00
C ARG A 23 25.40 -16.25 -16.96
N ILE A 24 25.60 -14.97 -17.19
CA ILE A 24 26.59 -14.46 -18.14
C ILE A 24 27.94 -14.20 -17.48
N VAL A 25 27.95 -13.79 -16.21
CA VAL A 25 29.18 -13.51 -15.46
C VAL A 25 29.05 -14.01 -14.03
N GLN A 26 30.14 -14.55 -13.51
CA GLN A 26 30.31 -14.86 -12.09
C GLN A 26 31.61 -14.25 -11.61
N SER A 27 31.57 -13.54 -10.49
CA SER A 27 32.74 -12.95 -9.83
C SER A 27 32.86 -13.50 -8.40
N PRO A 28 33.59 -14.62 -8.20
CA PRO A 28 33.73 -15.23 -6.89
C PRO A 28 34.40 -14.30 -5.86
N SER A 29 35.40 -13.53 -6.27
CA SER A 29 36.12 -12.60 -5.39
C SER A 29 35.23 -11.45 -4.88
N GLN A 30 34.23 -11.05 -5.65
CA GLN A 30 33.26 -10.01 -5.26
C GLN A 30 31.92 -10.60 -4.77
N LYS A 31 31.76 -11.93 -4.83
CA LYS A 31 30.53 -12.66 -4.51
C LYS A 31 29.32 -12.15 -5.33
N LEU A 32 29.52 -11.93 -6.63
CA LEU A 32 28.47 -11.46 -7.54
C LEU A 32 28.19 -12.51 -8.63
N ASP A 33 26.91 -12.77 -8.88
CA ASP A 33 26.44 -13.50 -10.05
C ASP A 33 25.57 -12.58 -10.92
N VAL A 34 25.81 -12.56 -12.23
CA VAL A 34 25.08 -11.72 -13.18
C VAL A 34 24.29 -12.60 -14.15
N TRP A 35 23.00 -12.31 -14.25
CA TRP A 35 22.04 -13.07 -15.04
C TRP A 35 21.36 -12.19 -16.08
N ILE A 36 21.08 -12.78 -17.23
CA ILE A 36 20.09 -12.28 -18.18
C ILE A 36 18.90 -13.23 -18.08
N ASP A 37 17.77 -12.70 -17.67
CA ASP A 37 16.57 -13.51 -17.49
C ASP A 37 15.80 -13.62 -18.81
N ASN A 38 15.02 -14.70 -18.95
CA ASN A 38 14.10 -14.93 -20.06
C ASN A 38 14.72 -14.91 -21.48
N VAL A 39 15.93 -15.47 -21.65
CA VAL A 39 16.57 -15.53 -22.98
C VAL A 39 16.13 -16.77 -23.77
N SER A 40 16.06 -16.62 -25.10
CA SER A 40 15.73 -17.72 -26.03
C SER A 40 16.92 -18.67 -26.28
N GLY A 41 18.11 -18.32 -25.81
CA GLY A 41 19.33 -19.11 -25.98
C GLY A 41 20.54 -18.48 -25.30
N LYS A 42 21.66 -19.24 -25.24
CA LYS A 42 22.89 -18.82 -24.55
C LYS A 42 23.86 -18.02 -25.43
N LYS A 43 23.67 -18.02 -26.75
CA LYS A 43 24.55 -17.31 -27.70
C LYS A 43 24.24 -15.81 -27.70
N PRO A 44 25.22 -14.92 -27.95
CA PRO A 44 24.98 -13.47 -27.99
C PRO A 44 23.79 -13.03 -28.83
N ALA A 45 23.58 -13.63 -30.00
CA ALA A 45 22.44 -13.32 -30.86
C ALA A 45 21.05 -13.51 -30.21
N ALA A 46 20.95 -14.28 -29.11
CA ALA A 46 19.69 -14.55 -28.42
C ALA A 46 19.33 -13.51 -27.34
N TRP A 47 20.27 -12.63 -26.97
CA TRP A 47 20.09 -11.66 -25.89
C TRP A 47 20.69 -10.27 -26.18
N CYS A 48 21.50 -10.14 -27.22
CA CYS A 48 22.14 -8.89 -27.61
C CYS A 48 21.10 -7.91 -28.20
N GLY A 49 21.14 -6.67 -27.72
CA GLY A 49 20.32 -5.56 -28.18
C GLY A 49 20.94 -4.24 -27.74
N ASN A 50 20.29 -3.12 -28.05
CA ASN A 50 20.82 -1.81 -27.70
C ASN A 50 20.87 -1.57 -26.18
N THR A 51 19.85 -2.08 -25.48
CA THR A 51 19.77 -2.09 -24.02
C THR A 51 19.71 -3.52 -23.53
N LEU A 52 20.54 -3.85 -22.54
CA LEU A 52 20.56 -5.16 -21.90
C LEU A 52 20.10 -5.06 -20.44
N ALA A 53 19.07 -5.81 -20.09
CA ALA A 53 18.59 -5.91 -18.71
C ALA A 53 19.34 -7.02 -17.96
N LEU A 54 19.91 -6.68 -16.80
CA LEU A 54 20.70 -7.58 -15.97
C LEU A 54 20.11 -7.71 -14.57
N ARG A 55 20.15 -8.92 -14.03
CA ARG A 55 19.95 -9.18 -12.60
C ARG A 55 21.28 -9.52 -11.97
N ILE A 56 21.69 -8.71 -10.99
CA ILE A 56 22.93 -8.89 -10.24
C ILE A 56 22.58 -9.43 -8.87
N VAL A 57 23.06 -10.62 -8.53
CA VAL A 57 22.83 -11.25 -7.22
C VAL A 57 24.10 -11.12 -6.39
N THR A 58 24.00 -10.52 -5.20
CA THR A 58 25.11 -10.38 -4.25
C THR A 58 25.00 -11.38 -3.10
N GLY A 59 26.07 -12.15 -2.90
CA GLY A 59 26.34 -12.90 -1.66
C GLY A 59 27.30 -12.15 -0.72
N GLY A 60 27.65 -10.91 -1.05
CA GLY A 60 28.61 -10.07 -0.34
C GLY A 60 27.96 -8.85 0.31
N LYS A 61 28.55 -7.67 0.10
CA LYS A 61 27.99 -6.40 0.57
C LYS A 61 26.65 -6.13 -0.14
N LYS A 62 25.65 -5.70 0.63
CA LYS A 62 24.29 -5.37 0.15
C LYS A 62 24.13 -3.89 -0.24
N ASP A 63 25.23 -3.27 -0.66
CA ASP A 63 25.31 -1.85 -1.01
C ASP A 63 25.63 -1.72 -2.51
N PRO A 64 24.82 -0.99 -3.30
CA PRO A 64 25.09 -0.79 -4.72
C PRO A 64 26.44 -0.13 -5.01
N GLU A 65 27.05 0.62 -4.09
CA GLU A 65 28.42 1.15 -4.28
C GLU A 65 29.46 0.03 -4.45
N ALA A 66 29.17 -1.20 -4.00
CA ALA A 66 30.03 -2.36 -4.27
C ALA A 66 30.16 -2.64 -5.78
N LEU A 67 29.20 -2.19 -6.60
CA LEU A 67 29.22 -2.37 -8.05
C LEU A 67 30.09 -1.32 -8.77
N LYS A 68 30.56 -0.27 -8.09
CA LYS A 68 31.24 0.89 -8.71
C LYS A 68 32.46 0.50 -9.54
N ALA A 69 33.29 -0.41 -9.02
CA ALA A 69 34.47 -0.93 -9.72
C ALA A 69 34.16 -2.11 -10.65
N PHE A 70 32.99 -2.74 -10.47
CA PHE A 70 32.55 -3.91 -11.22
C PHE A 70 31.89 -3.52 -12.55
N MET A 71 30.98 -2.55 -12.54
CA MET A 71 30.18 -2.16 -13.72
C MET A 71 31.02 -1.77 -14.93
N PRO A 72 32.11 -0.97 -14.80
CA PRO A 72 32.94 -0.64 -15.95
C PRO A 72 33.55 -1.87 -16.63
N ARG A 73 33.98 -2.86 -15.83
CA ARG A 73 34.58 -4.10 -16.33
C ARG A 73 33.54 -5.01 -16.97
N LEU A 74 32.37 -5.12 -16.34
CA LEU A 74 31.24 -5.87 -16.88
C LEU A 74 30.79 -5.29 -18.22
N GLY A 75 30.57 -3.97 -18.30
CA GLY A 75 30.14 -3.29 -19.52
C GLY A 75 31.13 -3.48 -20.67
N MET A 76 32.44 -3.34 -20.42
CA MET A 76 33.46 -3.63 -21.43
C MET A 76 33.46 -5.09 -21.90
N LEU A 77 33.28 -6.05 -20.99
CA LEU A 77 33.22 -7.47 -21.33
C LEU A 77 32.00 -7.77 -22.22
N LEU A 78 30.85 -7.21 -21.88
CA LEU A 78 29.60 -7.42 -22.61
C LEU A 78 29.62 -6.70 -23.97
N ALA A 79 30.19 -5.50 -24.06
CA ALA A 79 30.32 -4.77 -25.33
C ALA A 79 31.19 -5.52 -26.36
N ARG A 80 32.14 -6.35 -25.93
CA ARG A 80 32.91 -7.23 -26.84
C ARG A 80 32.06 -8.35 -27.43
N GLN A 81 31.04 -8.80 -26.70
CA GLN A 81 30.15 -9.88 -27.13
C GLN A 81 28.90 -9.35 -27.86
N CYS A 82 28.48 -8.14 -27.52
CA CYS A 82 27.34 -7.44 -28.09
C CYS A 82 27.76 -6.01 -28.49
N PRO A 83 28.35 -5.82 -29.68
CA PRO A 83 28.87 -4.52 -30.12
C PRO A 83 27.80 -3.44 -30.29
N ALA A 84 26.54 -3.82 -30.45
CA ALA A 84 25.40 -2.91 -30.58
C ALA A 84 24.85 -2.43 -29.23
N MET A 85 25.38 -2.89 -28.10
CA MET A 85 24.89 -2.50 -26.77
C MET A 85 25.43 -1.12 -26.38
N GLU A 86 24.53 -0.19 -26.13
CA GLU A 86 24.83 1.16 -25.64
C GLU A 86 24.51 1.33 -24.16
N ARG A 87 23.60 0.51 -23.62
CA ARG A 87 23.10 0.64 -22.25
C ARG A 87 22.88 -0.71 -21.55
N ILE A 88 23.16 -0.72 -20.26
CA ILE A 88 22.81 -1.78 -19.32
C ILE A 88 21.83 -1.18 -18.33
N ASP A 89 20.67 -1.82 -18.19
CA ASP A 89 19.78 -1.60 -17.04
C ASP A 89 19.99 -2.76 -16.08
N TRP A 90 20.15 -2.47 -14.80
CA TRP A 90 20.46 -3.49 -13.81
C TRP A 90 19.61 -3.32 -12.56
N HIS A 91 19.37 -4.43 -11.89
CA HIS A 91 18.89 -4.45 -10.52
C HIS A 91 19.76 -5.37 -9.68
N LEU A 92 19.97 -4.99 -8.43
CA LEU A 92 20.74 -5.71 -7.44
C LEU A 92 19.77 -6.45 -6.51
N GLU A 93 20.00 -7.73 -6.28
CA GLU A 93 19.26 -8.55 -5.34
C GLU A 93 20.21 -9.29 -4.39
N ASP A 94 19.75 -9.61 -3.18
CA ASP A 94 20.48 -10.54 -2.32
C ASP A 94 20.21 -12.01 -2.69
N SER A 95 20.91 -12.94 -2.03
CA SER A 95 20.76 -14.39 -2.27
C SER A 95 19.36 -14.94 -1.95
N ALA A 96 18.51 -14.18 -1.24
CA ALA A 96 17.12 -14.54 -0.97
C ALA A 96 16.14 -13.95 -2.00
N GLY A 97 16.63 -13.19 -2.99
CA GLY A 97 15.82 -12.51 -4.00
C GLY A 97 15.24 -11.17 -3.53
N LYS A 98 15.71 -10.58 -2.42
CA LYS A 98 15.31 -9.23 -2.02
C LYS A 98 15.99 -8.22 -2.94
N ARG A 99 15.20 -7.41 -3.67
CA ARG A 99 15.70 -6.25 -4.44
C ARG A 99 16.31 -5.21 -3.50
N LEU A 100 17.53 -4.80 -3.79
CA LEU A 100 18.36 -3.89 -3.01
C LEU A 100 18.56 -2.54 -3.68
N ALA A 101 18.65 -2.51 -5.01
CA ALA A 101 18.82 -1.28 -5.79
C ALA A 101 18.51 -1.50 -7.27
N ASP A 102 18.25 -0.41 -7.96
CA ASP A 102 18.09 -0.33 -9.41
C ASP A 102 19.08 0.67 -9.98
N GLY A 103 19.37 0.55 -11.27
CA GLY A 103 20.18 1.54 -11.95
C GLY A 103 20.52 1.20 -13.38
N SER A 104 21.47 1.96 -13.91
CA SER A 104 21.96 1.79 -15.27
C SER A 104 23.47 2.02 -15.39
N ALA A 105 24.01 1.66 -16.55
CA ALA A 105 25.36 2.00 -16.99
C ALA A 105 25.35 2.13 -18.52
N SER A 106 25.95 3.16 -19.08
CA SER A 106 25.95 3.39 -20.54
C SER A 106 27.35 3.48 -21.13
N GLN A 107 27.50 3.10 -22.40
CA GLN A 107 28.76 3.19 -23.14
C GLN A 107 29.30 4.63 -23.19
N SER A 108 28.39 5.59 -23.41
CA SER A 108 28.70 7.03 -23.46
C SER A 108 29.33 7.55 -22.17
N ASP A 109 29.04 6.90 -21.05
CA ASP A 109 29.59 7.22 -19.73
C ASP A 109 30.55 6.15 -19.23
N LYS A 110 31.23 5.47 -20.17
CA LYS A 110 32.25 4.43 -19.90
C LYS A 110 31.77 3.34 -18.94
N TRP A 111 30.49 3.00 -19.01
CA TRP A 111 29.82 2.01 -18.17
C TRP A 111 29.91 2.31 -16.67
N ALA A 112 30.00 3.59 -16.29
CA ALA A 112 29.95 4.01 -14.91
C ALA A 112 28.65 3.58 -14.23
N LEU A 113 28.74 3.18 -12.96
CA LEU A 113 27.58 2.84 -12.13
C LEU A 113 26.71 4.09 -11.93
N LYS A 114 25.46 4.04 -12.40
CA LYS A 114 24.41 4.99 -12.03
C LYS A 114 23.36 4.24 -11.23
N VAL A 115 23.35 4.47 -9.92
CA VAL A 115 22.25 4.01 -9.07
C VAL A 115 21.08 4.94 -9.34
N GLU A 116 19.93 4.38 -9.70
CA GLU A 116 18.71 5.16 -9.79
C GLU A 116 18.34 5.58 -8.37
N ALA A 117 18.36 6.88 -8.11
CA ALA A 117 17.85 7.38 -6.84
C ALA A 117 16.36 7.01 -6.79
N ASP A 118 15.90 6.48 -5.66
CA ASP A 118 14.47 6.30 -5.42
C ASP A 118 13.75 7.59 -5.84
N ALA A 119 12.86 7.48 -6.83
CA ALA A 119 12.07 8.63 -7.25
C ALA A 119 11.43 9.23 -5.99
N PRO A 120 11.54 10.55 -5.77
CA PRO A 120 11.00 11.16 -4.57
C PRO A 120 9.52 10.77 -4.46
N PRO A 121 9.06 10.34 -3.28
CA PRO A 121 7.70 9.87 -3.12
C PRO A 121 6.74 10.96 -3.63
N PRO A 122 5.70 10.59 -4.39
CA PRO A 122 4.77 11.56 -4.96
C PRO A 122 4.20 12.44 -3.85
N ASN A 123 4.17 13.76 -4.07
CA ASN A 123 3.62 14.70 -3.09
C ASN A 123 2.15 14.34 -2.83
N PRO A 124 1.74 14.04 -1.58
CA PRO A 124 0.36 13.71 -1.22
C PRO A 124 -0.68 14.72 -1.73
N GLU A 125 -0.32 16.02 -1.78
CA GLU A 125 -1.19 17.09 -2.29
C GLU A 125 -1.49 16.98 -3.80
N THR A 126 -0.64 16.29 -4.56
CA THR A 126 -0.89 16.01 -5.98
C THR A 126 -1.77 14.77 -6.17
N LEU A 127 -1.81 13.88 -5.18
CA LEU A 127 -2.58 12.64 -5.22
C LEU A 127 -4.02 12.82 -4.70
N SER A 128 -4.24 13.83 -3.87
CA SER A 128 -5.56 14.10 -3.30
C SER A 128 -5.83 15.59 -3.19
N PRO A 129 -7.00 16.07 -3.64
CA PRO A 129 -7.37 17.47 -3.44
C PRO A 129 -7.58 17.78 -1.95
N PRO A 130 -7.62 19.07 -1.55
CA PRO A 130 -8.00 19.45 -0.19
C PRO A 130 -9.37 18.89 0.22
N ALA A 131 -9.53 18.55 1.50
CA ALA A 131 -10.83 18.22 2.07
C ALA A 131 -11.76 19.44 2.06
N SER A 132 -13.06 19.16 1.94
CA SER A 132 -14.08 20.20 2.07
C SER A 132 -14.00 20.89 3.43
N ARG A 133 -14.09 22.22 3.42
CA ARG A 133 -14.21 23.06 4.62
C ARG A 133 -15.67 23.29 5.03
N ALA A 134 -16.62 22.66 4.34
CA ALA A 134 -18.03 22.74 4.72
C ALA A 134 -18.21 22.20 6.14
N GLN A 135 -18.99 22.91 6.96
CA GLN A 135 -19.28 22.49 8.33
C GLN A 135 -20.60 21.70 8.34
N PRO A 136 -20.67 20.58 9.10
CA PRO A 136 -21.92 19.88 9.29
C PRO A 136 -22.92 20.74 10.06
N GLN A 137 -24.20 20.57 9.79
CA GLN A 137 -25.26 21.17 10.60
C GLN A 137 -25.20 20.60 12.03
N THR A 138 -25.48 21.44 13.02
CA THR A 138 -25.58 21.03 14.42
C THR A 138 -27.05 21.01 14.84
N PHE A 139 -27.46 19.92 15.47
CA PHE A 139 -28.81 19.71 15.97
C PHE A 139 -28.78 19.52 17.48
N SER A 140 -29.72 20.12 18.19
CA SER A 140 -29.90 19.93 19.63
C SER A 140 -31.04 18.93 19.85
N LEU A 141 -30.78 17.93 20.67
CA LEU A 141 -31.78 16.96 21.11
C LEU A 141 -32.57 17.54 22.28
N LYS A 142 -33.74 16.96 22.61
CA LYS A 142 -34.56 17.42 23.74
C LYS A 142 -33.83 17.35 25.09
N SER A 143 -32.83 16.47 25.18
CA SER A 143 -31.93 16.31 26.31
C SER A 143 -30.83 17.38 26.42
N ASP A 144 -30.85 18.39 25.56
CA ASP A 144 -29.81 19.41 25.38
C ASP A 144 -28.45 18.88 24.90
N CYS A 145 -28.37 17.62 24.48
CA CYS A 145 -27.18 17.09 23.82
C CYS A 145 -27.11 17.50 22.36
N ARG A 146 -25.89 17.65 21.83
CA ARG A 146 -25.65 18.07 20.45
C ARG A 146 -25.21 16.91 19.57
N VAL A 147 -25.73 16.88 18.35
CA VAL A 147 -25.27 16.01 17.26
C VAL A 147 -24.93 16.85 16.04
N ARG A 148 -24.06 16.35 15.18
CA ARG A 148 -23.65 17.05 13.95
C ARG A 148 -23.52 16.09 12.78
N THR A 149 -24.13 16.45 11.67
CA THR A 149 -24.01 15.70 10.41
C THR A 149 -24.35 16.58 9.22
N PHE A 150 -23.99 16.14 8.01
CA PHE A 150 -24.44 16.78 6.78
C PHE A 150 -25.85 16.32 6.44
N TRP A 151 -26.80 17.25 6.51
CA TRP A 151 -28.21 16.96 6.30
C TRP A 151 -28.68 17.43 4.91
N PRO A 152 -29.30 16.55 4.10
CA PRO A 152 -29.89 16.95 2.82
C PRO A 152 -31.16 17.80 3.06
N GLN A 153 -31.40 18.76 2.17
CA GLN A 153 -32.49 19.75 2.30
C GLN A 153 -33.90 19.13 2.40
N ASN A 154 -34.12 17.93 1.87
CA ASN A 154 -35.45 17.29 1.76
C ASN A 154 -35.58 15.96 2.55
N GLY A 155 -34.77 15.74 3.59
CA GLY A 155 -34.83 14.53 4.42
C GLY A 155 -35.56 14.74 5.76
N ALA A 156 -35.98 13.65 6.41
CA ALA A 156 -36.32 13.61 7.85
C ALA A 156 -35.25 12.85 8.70
N LEU A 157 -34.69 13.50 9.73
CA LEU A 157 -33.65 12.94 10.59
C LEU A 157 -34.31 12.39 11.84
N PHE A 158 -34.36 11.07 11.96
CA PHE A 158 -34.87 10.42 13.16
C PHE A 158 -33.71 9.93 14.02
N ILE A 159 -33.65 10.42 15.26
CA ILE A 159 -32.74 9.95 16.30
C ILE A 159 -33.62 9.58 17.51
N PRO A 160 -33.83 8.29 17.79
CA PRO A 160 -34.67 7.87 18.91
C PRO A 160 -34.01 8.22 20.25
N GLU A 161 -34.84 8.65 21.20
CA GLU A 161 -34.42 8.94 22.57
C GLU A 161 -33.98 7.64 23.25
N GLN A 162 -32.69 7.52 23.53
CA GLN A 162 -32.11 6.52 24.43
C GLN A 162 -31.23 7.26 25.43
N GLY A 163 -31.38 6.95 26.72
CA GLY A 163 -30.83 7.70 27.85
C GLY A 163 -29.48 8.34 27.56
N ASP A 164 -29.43 9.66 27.62
CA ASP A 164 -28.35 10.46 27.07
C ASP A 164 -27.06 10.39 27.90
N ASN A 165 -26.05 9.67 27.41
CA ASN A 165 -24.69 9.73 27.96
C ASN A 165 -23.93 10.97 27.46
N CYS A 166 -24.42 12.15 27.79
CA CYS A 166 -23.76 13.44 27.55
C CYS A 166 -24.18 14.45 28.62
N LYS A 167 -23.28 15.36 28.98
CA LYS A 167 -23.68 16.50 29.81
C LYS A 167 -24.47 17.48 28.94
N LYS A 168 -25.37 18.24 29.57
CA LYS A 168 -26.13 19.32 28.92
C LYS A 168 -25.20 20.24 28.11
N GLY A 169 -25.48 20.41 26.83
CA GLY A 169 -24.70 21.21 25.89
C GLY A 169 -23.45 20.52 25.31
N GLU A 170 -23.12 19.30 25.73
CA GLU A 170 -22.01 18.53 25.18
C GLU A 170 -22.43 17.71 23.95
N TRP A 171 -21.43 17.19 23.25
CA TRP A 171 -21.63 16.32 22.11
C TRP A 171 -22.07 14.93 22.58
N LEU A 172 -23.05 14.37 21.87
CA LEU A 172 -23.53 13.02 22.11
C LEU A 172 -22.40 12.00 21.89
N ASN A 173 -22.18 11.11 22.86
CA ASN A 173 -21.18 10.04 22.76
C ASN A 173 -21.76 8.69 23.20
N GLN A 174 -22.61 8.10 22.35
CA GLN A 174 -23.32 6.86 22.64
C GLN A 174 -23.79 6.14 21.37
N ARG A 175 -24.32 4.93 21.52
CA ARG A 175 -25.00 4.24 20.42
C ARG A 175 -26.45 4.70 20.28
N GLY A 176 -26.98 4.60 19.07
CA GLY A 176 -28.36 4.92 18.78
C GLY A 176 -28.74 4.49 17.37
N GLN A 177 -29.82 5.07 16.86
CA GLN A 177 -30.27 4.86 15.49
C GLN A 177 -30.32 6.21 14.77
N MET A 178 -30.06 6.19 13.47
CA MET A 178 -30.19 7.36 12.62
C MET A 178 -30.64 6.94 11.23
N ALA A 179 -31.74 7.53 10.76
CA ALA A 179 -32.36 7.17 9.47
C ALA A 179 -32.59 5.65 9.29
N GLY A 180 -32.93 4.94 10.38
CA GLY A 180 -33.17 3.49 10.37
C GLY A 180 -31.91 2.62 10.44
N HIS A 181 -30.73 3.23 10.61
CA HIS A 181 -29.45 2.52 10.74
C HIS A 181 -28.89 2.62 12.15
N SER A 182 -28.33 1.51 12.64
CA SER A 182 -27.56 1.50 13.89
C SER A 182 -26.28 2.30 13.72
N VAL A 183 -26.09 3.30 14.59
CA VAL A 183 -24.92 4.18 14.58
C VAL A 183 -24.34 4.32 15.98
N ALA A 184 -23.05 4.62 16.03
CA ALA A 184 -22.40 5.19 17.20
C ALA A 184 -22.18 6.68 16.97
N PHE A 185 -22.68 7.52 17.86
CA PHE A 185 -22.31 8.93 17.91
C PHE A 185 -20.97 9.04 18.62
N ILE A 186 -19.95 9.54 17.92
CA ILE A 186 -18.61 9.81 18.45
C ILE A 186 -18.41 11.32 18.41
N GLN A 187 -18.39 11.97 19.58
CA GLN A 187 -18.34 13.44 19.68
C GLN A 187 -19.38 14.11 18.76
N GLY A 188 -20.60 13.57 18.77
CA GLY A 188 -21.75 14.06 18.02
C GLY A 188 -21.79 13.64 16.54
N TYR A 189 -20.74 13.01 16.01
CA TYR A 189 -20.74 12.51 14.63
C TYR A 189 -21.32 11.09 14.54
N PRO A 190 -22.35 10.85 13.71
CA PRO A 190 -22.90 9.51 13.51
C PRO A 190 -21.96 8.64 12.67
N VAL A 191 -21.57 7.50 13.24
CA VAL A 191 -20.71 6.50 12.59
C VAL A 191 -21.41 5.14 12.55
N ALA A 192 -21.63 4.63 11.35
CA ALA A 192 -22.12 3.28 11.09
C ALA A 192 -20.97 2.28 10.86
N GLY A 193 -21.29 0.99 10.86
CA GLY A 193 -20.35 -0.08 10.50
C GLY A 193 -19.34 -0.46 11.58
N LEU A 194 -19.48 0.07 12.80
CA LEU A 194 -18.69 -0.37 13.96
C LEU A 194 -19.34 -1.59 14.62
N GLY A 195 -18.52 -2.53 15.11
CA GLY A 195 -19.00 -3.69 15.84
C GLY A 195 -19.81 -3.29 17.08
N GLU A 196 -20.85 -4.06 17.43
CA GLU A 196 -21.80 -3.70 18.51
C GLU A 196 -21.16 -3.51 19.88
N LYS A 197 -20.09 -4.27 20.16
CA LYS A 197 -19.34 -4.22 21.43
C LYS A 197 -18.13 -3.28 21.38
N ALA A 198 -17.94 -2.54 20.29
CA ALA A 198 -16.81 -1.64 20.15
C ALA A 198 -16.84 -0.55 21.23
N ALA A 199 -15.71 -0.31 21.88
CA ALA A 199 -15.53 0.67 22.95
C ALA A 199 -15.41 2.10 22.38
N ILE A 200 -16.55 2.67 21.97
CA ILE A 200 -16.61 3.97 21.28
C ILE A 200 -16.12 5.14 22.13
N ASN A 201 -16.13 5.00 23.47
CA ASN A 201 -15.66 6.05 24.39
C ASN A 201 -14.14 6.28 24.32
N ASN A 202 -13.37 5.37 23.73
CA ASN A 202 -11.93 5.52 23.54
C ASN A 202 -11.60 6.21 22.19
N LEU A 203 -12.61 6.47 21.35
CA LEU A 203 -12.41 7.07 20.03
C LEU A 203 -12.48 8.59 20.11
N ASN A 204 -11.53 9.24 19.45
CA ASN A 204 -11.47 10.69 19.31
C ASN A 204 -11.45 11.10 17.84
N ILE A 205 -12.07 12.22 17.49
CA ILE A 205 -12.03 12.76 16.14
C ILE A 205 -10.78 13.62 15.96
N SER A 206 -9.84 13.15 15.15
CA SER A 206 -8.61 13.89 14.81
C SER A 206 -8.85 14.90 13.69
N ALA A 207 -9.72 14.58 12.73
CA ALA A 207 -10.11 15.47 11.65
C ALA A 207 -11.50 15.09 11.11
N ALA A 208 -12.23 16.08 10.60
CA ALA A 208 -13.56 15.88 10.05
C ALA A 208 -13.78 16.75 8.81
N SER A 209 -14.37 16.17 7.76
CA SER A 209 -14.86 16.88 6.58
C SER A 209 -16.12 16.19 6.05
N HIS A 210 -16.76 16.78 5.04
CA HIS A 210 -17.90 16.15 4.38
C HIS A 210 -17.54 14.80 3.75
N GLU A 211 -16.30 14.60 3.31
CA GLU A 211 -15.90 13.37 2.65
C GLU A 211 -15.53 12.26 3.63
N ARG A 212 -15.07 12.60 4.84
CA ARG A 212 -14.60 11.59 5.81
C ARG A 212 -14.40 12.11 7.24
N LEU A 213 -14.32 11.18 8.19
CA LEU A 213 -13.70 11.39 9.50
C LEU A 213 -12.37 10.66 9.58
N VAL A 214 -11.47 11.22 10.38
CA VAL A 214 -10.24 10.56 10.83
C VAL A 214 -10.33 10.37 12.33
N VAL A 215 -10.29 9.13 12.76
CA VAL A 215 -10.53 8.74 14.15
C VAL A 215 -9.26 8.13 14.75
N SER A 216 -8.93 8.53 15.96
CA SER A 216 -7.79 8.03 16.74
C SER A 216 -8.25 7.30 18.00
N ASP A 217 -7.39 6.40 18.48
CA ASP A 217 -7.47 5.78 19.81
C ASP A 217 -6.09 5.91 20.45
N GLU A 218 -6.01 6.44 21.67
CA GLU A 218 -4.74 6.69 22.37
C GLU A 218 -3.93 5.41 22.63
N ARG A 219 -4.59 4.24 22.63
CA ARG A 219 -3.94 2.93 22.79
C ARG A 219 -3.15 2.52 21.54
N SER A 220 -3.39 3.16 20.39
CA SER A 220 -2.68 2.91 19.13
C SER A 220 -2.23 4.24 18.52
N PRO A 221 -1.22 4.91 19.12
CA PRO A 221 -0.69 6.17 18.58
C PRO A 221 -0.15 5.97 17.17
N GLN A 222 -0.08 7.06 16.40
CA GLN A 222 0.39 7.05 15.01
C GLN A 222 -0.42 6.08 14.11
N SER A 223 -1.68 5.86 14.44
CA SER A 223 -2.61 5.13 13.59
C SER A 223 -4.00 5.70 13.71
N TRP A 224 -4.75 5.67 12.60
CA TRP A 224 -6.05 6.30 12.51
C TRP A 224 -6.99 5.50 11.63
N MET A 225 -8.23 5.31 12.07
CA MET A 225 -9.29 4.77 11.24
C MET A 225 -9.86 5.88 10.35
N ILE A 226 -9.95 5.60 9.05
CA ILE A 226 -10.52 6.50 8.05
C ILE A 226 -11.95 6.05 7.79
N LEU A 227 -12.90 6.95 8.03
CA LEU A 227 -14.33 6.68 7.88
C LEU A 227 -14.88 7.54 6.74
N PRO A 228 -15.09 6.98 5.53
CA PRO A 228 -15.73 7.71 4.45
C PRO A 228 -17.17 8.12 4.79
N TRP A 229 -17.61 9.24 4.23
CA TRP A 229 -19.03 9.60 4.24
C TRP A 229 -19.88 8.60 3.48
N SER A 230 -21.07 8.36 3.98
CA SER A 230 -22.03 7.40 3.48
C SER A 230 -23.42 8.02 3.50
N THR A 231 -23.95 8.27 2.31
CA THR A 231 -25.28 8.88 2.12
C THR A 231 -26.42 8.01 2.67
N PRO A 232 -26.42 6.65 2.59
CA PRO A 232 -27.50 5.85 3.17
C PRO A 232 -27.70 6.09 4.68
N VAL A 233 -26.60 6.31 5.41
CA VAL A 233 -26.65 6.54 6.85
C VAL A 233 -26.61 8.02 7.20
N ASN A 234 -26.60 8.95 6.23
CA ASN A 234 -26.38 10.39 6.43
C ASN A 234 -25.28 10.68 7.46
N GLY A 235 -24.17 9.97 7.34
CA GLY A 235 -23.11 9.93 8.34
C GLY A 235 -21.86 9.26 7.78
N TRP A 236 -20.92 8.92 8.65
CA TRP A 236 -19.69 8.25 8.24
C TRP A 236 -19.77 6.75 8.49
N HIS A 237 -19.03 5.97 7.72
CA HIS A 237 -19.13 4.52 7.75
C HIS A 237 -17.76 3.87 7.88
N SER A 238 -17.60 2.97 8.85
CA SER A 238 -16.39 2.17 8.98
C SER A 238 -16.37 1.03 7.97
N GLN A 239 -15.28 0.96 7.20
CA GLN A 239 -14.97 -0.19 6.34
C GLN A 239 -13.75 -0.97 6.84
N GLY A 240 -13.19 -0.58 7.99
CA GLY A 240 -11.97 -1.16 8.55
C GLY A 240 -10.67 -0.68 7.91
N THR A 241 -10.68 0.47 7.22
CA THR A 241 -9.46 1.09 6.70
C THR A 241 -8.73 1.87 7.80
N VAL A 242 -7.49 1.50 8.07
CA VAL A 242 -6.63 2.12 9.09
C VAL A 242 -5.33 2.57 8.44
N ALA A 243 -5.01 3.86 8.58
CA ALA A 243 -3.70 4.38 8.25
C ALA A 243 -2.73 4.17 9.42
N VAL A 244 -1.52 3.72 9.13
CA VAL A 244 -0.45 3.48 10.12
C VAL A 244 0.79 4.23 9.67
N GLU A 245 1.21 5.18 10.49
CA GLU A 245 2.42 5.96 10.24
C GLU A 245 3.66 5.17 10.67
N ILE A 246 4.46 4.78 9.68
CA ILE A 246 5.72 4.05 9.81
C ILE A 246 6.57 4.39 8.59
N SER A 247 7.87 4.61 8.76
CA SER A 247 8.72 4.95 7.63
C SER A 247 8.95 3.74 6.72
N ARG A 248 9.21 3.98 5.42
CA ARG A 248 9.60 2.91 4.47
C ARG A 248 10.77 2.08 4.99
N ARG A 249 11.78 2.73 5.56
CA ARG A 249 12.97 2.08 6.14
C ARG A 249 12.60 1.13 7.29
N GLN A 250 11.74 1.55 8.20
CA GLN A 250 11.26 0.68 9.30
C GLN A 250 10.40 -0.47 8.76
N ALA A 251 9.59 -0.21 7.74
CA ALA A 251 8.74 -1.23 7.11
C ALA A 251 9.54 -2.28 6.31
N GLU A 252 10.84 -2.06 6.06
CA GLU A 252 11.73 -3.08 5.49
C GLU A 252 12.19 -4.13 6.51
N ASP A 253 12.18 -3.80 7.81
CA ASP A 253 12.42 -4.76 8.87
C ASP A 253 11.12 -5.56 9.12
N ALA A 254 11.15 -6.84 8.76
CA ALA A 254 9.99 -7.70 8.88
C ALA A 254 9.54 -7.92 10.33
N ALA A 255 10.46 -7.91 11.30
CA ALA A 255 10.14 -8.08 12.71
C ALA A 255 9.52 -6.79 13.28
N GLU A 256 10.11 -5.63 12.98
CA GLU A 256 9.58 -4.33 13.40
C GLU A 256 8.19 -4.08 12.80
N LEU A 257 8.04 -4.30 11.48
CA LEU A 257 6.75 -4.17 10.80
C LEU A 257 5.71 -5.12 11.40
N ARG A 258 6.06 -6.38 11.65
CA ARG A 258 5.13 -7.35 12.24
C ARG A 258 4.70 -6.93 13.65
N ALA A 259 5.64 -6.48 14.48
CA ALA A 259 5.34 -5.99 15.82
C ALA A 259 4.38 -4.80 15.77
N ARG A 260 4.66 -3.80 14.91
CA ARG A 260 3.79 -2.62 14.74
C ARG A 260 2.38 -3.00 14.27
N LEU A 261 2.27 -3.88 13.28
CA LEU A 261 0.98 -4.33 12.77
C LEU A 261 0.18 -5.13 13.81
N ASN A 262 0.85 -5.90 14.67
CA ASN A 262 0.18 -6.63 15.74
C ASN A 262 -0.43 -5.69 16.78
N GLU A 263 0.30 -4.66 17.22
CA GLU A 263 -0.22 -3.65 18.14
C GLU A 263 -1.42 -2.89 17.53
N VAL A 264 -1.31 -2.47 16.26
CA VAL A 264 -2.41 -1.82 15.53
C VAL A 264 -3.63 -2.74 15.45
N ARG A 265 -3.45 -4.01 15.05
CA ARG A 265 -4.57 -4.96 14.93
C ARG A 265 -5.22 -5.23 16.29
N LYS A 266 -4.44 -5.30 17.36
CA LYS A 266 -4.94 -5.54 18.73
C LYS A 266 -5.94 -4.46 19.16
N VAL A 267 -5.72 -3.21 18.76
CA VAL A 267 -6.64 -2.09 19.06
C VAL A 267 -7.77 -2.03 18.04
N TRP A 268 -7.45 -1.93 16.75
CA TRP A 268 -8.44 -1.58 15.73
C TRP A 268 -9.40 -2.72 15.37
N SER A 269 -9.01 -3.99 15.53
CA SER A 269 -9.92 -5.11 15.23
C SER A 269 -11.12 -5.15 16.16
N GLY A 270 -10.98 -4.66 17.40
CA GLY A 270 -12.08 -4.57 18.37
C GLY A 270 -13.18 -3.59 17.98
N TYR A 271 -12.94 -2.74 16.97
CA TYR A 271 -13.92 -1.80 16.44
C TYR A 271 -14.71 -2.36 15.26
N LEU A 272 -14.29 -3.48 14.68
CA LEU A 272 -14.94 -4.08 13.53
C LEU A 272 -16.05 -5.07 13.94
N PRO A 273 -17.08 -5.21 13.10
CA PRO A 273 -18.00 -6.35 13.17
C PRO A 273 -17.28 -7.69 13.06
N ALA A 274 -17.89 -8.74 13.61
CA ALA A 274 -17.36 -10.09 13.53
C ALA A 274 -17.19 -10.53 12.06
N GLY A 275 -16.04 -11.09 11.73
CA GLY A 275 -15.72 -11.58 10.37
C GLY A 275 -15.19 -10.51 9.41
N GLN A 276 -15.14 -9.23 9.80
CA GLN A 276 -14.55 -8.18 8.97
C GLN A 276 -13.04 -8.03 9.27
N SER A 277 -12.22 -7.90 8.23
CA SER A 277 -10.78 -7.70 8.35
C SER A 277 -10.39 -6.23 8.22
N LEU A 278 -9.25 -5.87 8.81
CA LEU A 278 -8.65 -4.55 8.66
C LEU A 278 -7.96 -4.44 7.30
N THR A 279 -8.12 -3.30 6.64
CA THR A 279 -7.24 -2.87 5.54
C THR A 279 -6.29 -1.82 6.09
N ILE A 280 -5.00 -2.14 6.14
CA ILE A 280 -3.96 -1.27 6.69
C ILE A 280 -3.22 -0.56 5.57
N LEU A 281 -3.15 0.76 5.65
CA LEU A 281 -2.39 1.64 4.75
C LEU A 281 -1.13 2.12 5.48
N LEU A 282 0.06 1.76 4.98
CA LEU A 282 1.32 2.28 5.51
C LEU A 282 1.61 3.64 4.88
N ILE A 283 1.81 4.65 5.72
CA ILE A 283 2.03 6.04 5.32
C ILE A 283 3.27 6.59 6.03
N GLU A 284 3.99 7.50 5.38
CA GLU A 284 5.08 8.26 6.03
C GLU A 284 4.54 9.30 7.01
N LYS A 285 3.37 9.86 6.71
CA LYS A 285 2.71 10.89 7.51
C LYS A 285 1.22 10.97 7.19
N LEU A 286 0.40 11.29 8.18
CA LEU A 286 -1.03 11.58 7.98
C LEU A 286 -1.24 13.01 7.47
N HIS A 287 -2.12 13.17 6.47
CA HIS A 287 -2.48 14.47 5.88
C HIS A 287 -3.95 14.85 6.15
N PRO A 288 -4.30 15.30 7.37
CA PRO A 288 -5.70 15.49 7.77
C PRO A 288 -6.47 16.53 6.93
N THR A 289 -5.76 17.42 6.23
CA THR A 289 -6.32 18.50 5.40
C THR A 289 -6.67 18.09 3.96
N LEU A 290 -6.24 16.92 3.49
CA LEU A 290 -6.54 16.41 2.13
C LEU A 290 -7.87 15.66 2.09
N ARG A 291 -8.41 15.25 0.94
CA ARG A 291 -9.64 14.43 0.80
C ARG A 291 -9.40 12.92 0.97
N ASP A 292 -8.16 12.48 0.79
CA ASP A 292 -7.61 11.21 1.29
C ASP A 292 -6.47 11.54 2.27
N PRO A 293 -6.56 11.21 3.58
CA PRO A 293 -5.55 11.59 4.55
C PRO A 293 -4.35 10.66 4.50
N ALA A 294 -4.51 9.51 3.83
CA ALA A 294 -3.48 8.52 3.59
C ALA A 294 -2.97 8.62 2.15
N ALA A 295 -3.23 9.73 1.45
CA ALA A 295 -2.61 10.02 0.16
C ALA A 295 -1.08 9.87 0.28
N GLY A 296 -0.48 9.11 -0.63
CA GLY A 296 0.94 8.74 -0.53
C GLY A 296 1.20 7.46 0.29
N ALA A 297 0.16 6.72 0.68
CA ALA A 297 0.31 5.36 1.21
C ALA A 297 1.13 4.51 0.23
N TYR A 298 2.19 3.91 0.75
CA TYR A 298 3.18 3.22 -0.06
C TYR A 298 3.03 1.70 -0.03
N ARG A 299 2.17 1.20 0.86
CA ARG A 299 1.84 -0.21 0.95
C ARG A 299 0.46 -0.40 1.56
N THR A 300 -0.31 -1.30 0.97
CA THR A 300 -1.61 -1.74 1.49
C THR A 300 -1.52 -3.19 1.93
N LEU A 301 -2.01 -3.48 3.13
CA LEU A 301 -2.03 -4.80 3.75
C LEU A 301 -3.47 -5.16 4.13
N LYS A 302 -3.83 -6.43 3.98
CA LYS A 302 -5.14 -6.98 4.37
C LYS A 302 -4.97 -8.02 5.47
#